data_AF-A0A2N5I785-F1
#
_entry.id   AF-A0A2N5I785-F1
#
_cell.length_a   1.000
_cell.length_b   1.000
_cell.length_c   1.000
_cell.angle_alpha   90.00
_cell.angle_beta   90.00
_cell.angle_gamma   90.00
#
_symmetry.space_group_name_H-M   'P 1'
#
loop_
_entity.id
_entity.type
_entity.pdbx_description
1 polymer ?
#
loop_
_entity_poly.entity_id
_entity_poly.type
_entity_poly.pdbx_seq_one_letter_code
_entity_poly.pdbx_strand_id
1 'polypeptide(L)'
;MISTMKTLPLRVLKGEQSSILSFEMVQETEELYDWCIKQVTLFHKDLETRIYPMAKLDEQLYFEALYADCIELYKEEFRDFIMTLISSLSNSSLQPKLIAELKKSRLFWEEKWLYLLKDMASVEEAVNLFQWLVEFPYLLDKQLSKARIISN
;
A
#
# COMPACT_ATOMS: atom_id res chain seq x y z
N MET A 1 8.06 -27.58 -31.29
CA MET A 1 7.71 -27.93 -29.91
C MET A 1 6.60 -26.99 -29.46
N ILE A 2 5.45 -27.57 -29.14
CA ILE A 2 4.28 -26.86 -28.64
C ILE A 2 4.50 -26.62 -27.14
N SER A 3 4.33 -25.39 -26.68
CA SER A 3 3.78 -25.13 -25.34
C SER A 3 2.69 -24.09 -25.50
N THR A 4 1.51 -24.59 -25.86
CA THR A 4 0.23 -23.91 -25.69
C THR A 4 0.07 -23.57 -24.22
N MET A 5 0.21 -22.29 -23.86
CA MET A 5 -0.47 -21.81 -22.66
C MET A 5 -1.97 -21.90 -22.93
N LYS A 6 -2.61 -22.88 -22.28
CA LYS A 6 -4.06 -22.96 -22.16
C LYS A 6 -4.52 -21.72 -21.41
N THR A 7 -4.95 -20.70 -22.15
CA THR A 7 -5.89 -19.71 -21.60
C THR A 7 -7.14 -20.49 -21.19
N LEU A 8 -7.44 -20.55 -19.89
CA LEU A 8 -8.72 -21.05 -19.42
C LEU A 8 -9.83 -20.22 -20.09
N PRO A 9 -10.85 -20.84 -20.71
CA PRO A 9 -11.98 -20.10 -21.24
C PRO A 9 -12.92 -19.76 -20.09
N LEU A 10 -12.83 -18.53 -19.58
CA LEU A 10 -13.90 -17.94 -18.79
C LEU A 10 -15.09 -17.67 -19.72
N ARG A 11 -15.96 -18.68 -19.89
CA ARG A 11 -17.33 -18.44 -20.36
C ARG A 11 -18.06 -17.69 -19.26
N VAL A 12 -18.01 -16.36 -19.29
CA VAL A 12 -18.94 -15.51 -18.56
C VAL A 12 -20.09 -15.20 -19.50
N LEU A 13 -21.16 -15.98 -19.41
CA LEU A 13 -22.44 -15.67 -20.03
C LEU A 13 -23.07 -14.53 -19.22
N LYS A 14 -23.37 -13.41 -19.88
CA LYS A 14 -24.31 -12.35 -19.45
C LYS A 14 -24.16 -11.92 -17.98
N GLY A 15 -23.15 -11.10 -17.71
CA GLY A 15 -22.88 -10.47 -16.40
C GLY A 15 -21.70 -9.49 -16.44
N GLU A 16 -21.44 -8.90 -17.61
CA GLU A 16 -20.12 -8.38 -18.03
C GLU A 16 -19.52 -7.27 -17.13
N GLN A 17 -20.31 -6.53 -16.37
CA GLN A 17 -19.76 -5.51 -15.44
C GLN A 17 -19.18 -6.10 -14.16
N SER A 18 -19.78 -7.15 -13.60
CA SER A 18 -19.36 -7.70 -12.30
C SER A 18 -17.99 -8.37 -12.37
N SER A 19 -17.63 -8.97 -13.51
CA SER A 19 -16.31 -9.58 -13.69
C SER A 19 -15.18 -8.56 -13.90
N ILE A 20 -15.50 -7.41 -14.50
CA ILE A 20 -14.52 -6.35 -14.78
C ILE A 20 -14.16 -5.61 -13.50
N LEU A 21 -15.14 -5.26 -12.67
CA LEU A 21 -14.91 -4.54 -11.43
C LEU A 21 -14.13 -5.38 -10.41
N SER A 22 -14.39 -6.68 -10.31
CA SER A 22 -13.62 -7.55 -9.42
C SER A 22 -12.16 -7.67 -9.85
N PHE A 23 -11.86 -7.62 -11.15
CA PHE A 23 -10.48 -7.57 -11.65
C PHE A 23 -9.81 -6.23 -11.34
N GLU A 24 -10.46 -5.11 -11.64
CA GLU A 24 -9.93 -3.78 -11.36
C GLU A 24 -9.72 -3.55 -9.85
N MET A 25 -10.61 -4.09 -9.01
CA MET A 25 -10.44 -4.06 -7.55
C MET A 25 -9.17 -4.79 -7.13
N VAL A 26 -8.95 -6.02 -7.61
CA VAL A 26 -7.71 -6.76 -7.29
C VAL A 26 -6.49 -5.96 -7.73
N GLN A 27 -6.49 -5.47 -8.97
CA GLN A 27 -5.37 -4.69 -9.51
C GLN A 27 -5.09 -3.43 -8.68
N GLU A 28 -6.09 -2.61 -8.37
CA GLU A 28 -5.86 -1.36 -7.63
C GLU A 28 -5.41 -1.60 -6.19
N THR A 29 -5.88 -2.70 -5.60
CA THR A 29 -5.49 -3.04 -4.22
C THR A 29 -4.07 -3.60 -4.17
N GLU A 30 -3.68 -4.41 -5.16
CA GLU A 30 -2.29 -4.87 -5.34
C GLU A 30 -1.34 -3.72 -5.66
N GLU A 31 -1.70 -2.82 -6.58
CA GLU A 31 -0.88 -1.66 -6.94
C GLU A 31 -0.64 -0.74 -5.73
N LEU A 32 -1.66 -0.52 -4.90
CA LEU A 32 -1.52 0.26 -3.67
C LEU A 32 -0.55 -0.42 -2.69
N TYR A 33 -0.73 -1.71 -2.47
CA TYR A 33 0.12 -2.51 -1.59
C TYR A 33 1.59 -2.49 -2.03
N ASP A 34 1.83 -2.79 -3.31
CA ASP A 34 3.17 -2.81 -3.90
C ASP A 34 3.82 -1.43 -3.83
N TRP A 35 3.04 -0.37 -4.06
CA TRP A 35 3.53 1.00 -3.93
C TRP A 35 4.05 1.29 -2.52
N CYS A 36 3.32 0.89 -1.48
CA CYS A 36 3.71 1.16 -0.11
C CYS A 36 5.00 0.43 0.28
N ILE A 37 5.09 -0.87 -0.01
CA ILE A 37 6.31 -1.66 0.25
C ILE A 37 7.50 -1.06 -0.49
N LYS A 38 7.28 -0.62 -1.74
CA LYS A 38 8.30 0.05 -2.51
C LYS A 38 8.75 1.35 -1.83
N GLN A 39 7.85 2.16 -1.28
CA GLN A 39 8.23 3.37 -0.55
C GLN A 39 9.04 3.06 0.71
N VAL A 40 8.65 2.06 1.50
CA VAL A 40 9.44 1.63 2.68
C VAL A 40 10.86 1.23 2.28
N THR A 41 10.99 0.43 1.21
CA THR A 41 12.30 -0.03 0.71
C THR A 41 13.14 1.12 0.14
N LEU A 42 12.52 2.04 -0.61
CA LEU A 42 13.23 3.19 -1.16
C LEU A 42 13.65 4.16 -0.08
N PHE A 43 12.78 4.37 0.91
CA PHE A 43 13.07 5.28 2.02
C PHE A 43 14.23 4.76 2.87
N HIS A 44 14.29 3.47 3.15
CA HIS A 44 15.43 2.86 3.83
C HIS A 44 16.76 3.14 3.11
N LYS A 45 16.80 3.05 1.77
CA LYS A 45 17.99 3.45 0.98
C LYS A 45 18.27 4.95 1.04
N ASP A 46 17.24 5.78 1.09
CA ASP A 46 17.41 7.22 1.28
C ASP A 46 17.99 7.54 2.65
N LEU A 47 17.66 6.77 3.69
CA LEU A 47 18.29 6.89 5.01
C LEU A 47 19.78 6.56 4.94
N GLU A 48 20.17 5.46 4.29
CA GLU A 48 21.57 5.07 4.11
C GLU A 48 22.42 6.16 3.44
N THR A 49 21.83 6.88 2.48
CA THR A 49 22.55 7.88 1.68
C THR A 49 22.50 9.28 2.27
N ARG A 50 21.40 9.68 2.89
CA ARG A 50 21.16 11.07 3.36
C ARG A 50 21.33 11.22 4.87
N ILE A 51 20.94 10.21 5.65
CA ILE A 51 20.82 10.31 7.12
C ILE A 51 21.95 9.58 7.84
N TYR A 52 22.24 8.34 7.46
CA TYR A 52 23.25 7.51 8.13
C TYR A 52 24.65 8.16 8.20
N PRO A 53 25.12 8.92 7.18
CA PRO A 53 26.42 9.60 7.28
C PRO A 53 26.53 10.61 8.42
N MET A 54 25.41 11.13 8.93
CA MET A 54 25.37 12.10 10.04
C MET A 54 24.75 11.54 11.33
N ALA A 55 24.08 10.39 11.25
CA ALA A 55 23.46 9.72 12.39
C ALA A 55 24.48 8.91 13.19
N LYS A 56 24.27 8.80 14.50
CA LYS A 56 25.03 7.92 15.37
C LYS A 56 24.69 6.45 15.10
N LEU A 57 25.56 5.55 15.54
CA LEU A 57 25.38 4.11 15.33
C LEU A 57 24.08 3.57 15.93
N ASP A 58 23.68 4.04 17.11
CA ASP A 58 22.43 3.66 17.77
C ASP A 58 21.19 4.15 17.00
N GLU A 59 21.25 5.34 16.42
CA GLU A 59 20.19 5.88 15.55
C GLU A 59 20.07 5.07 14.26
N GLN A 60 21.18 4.67 13.65
CA GLN A 60 21.17 3.79 12.47
C GLN A 60 20.55 2.43 12.80
N LEU A 61 20.97 1.79 13.90
CA LEU A 61 20.40 0.51 14.36
C LEU A 61 18.90 0.62 14.67
N TYR A 62 18.45 1.78 15.18
CA TYR A 62 17.03 2.05 15.38
C TYR A 62 16.26 2.09 14.06
N PHE A 63 16.78 2.75 13.02
CA PHE A 63 16.15 2.76 11.69
C PHE A 63 16.13 1.37 11.03
N GLU A 64 17.18 0.56 11.19
CA GLU A 64 17.18 -0.83 10.71
C GLU A 64 16.08 -1.67 11.37
N ALA A 65 15.89 -1.52 12.69
CA ALA A 65 14.83 -2.21 13.41
C ALA A 65 13.45 -1.76 12.94
N LEU A 66 13.23 -0.44 12.81
CA LEU A 66 11.98 0.12 12.28
C LEU A 66 11.69 -0.37 10.85
N TYR A 67 12.72 -0.48 10.00
CA TYR A 67 12.60 -1.03 8.66
C TYR A 67 12.15 -2.49 8.66
N ALA A 68 12.75 -3.34 9.48
CA ALA A 68 12.34 -4.72 9.62
C ALA A 68 10.88 -4.83 10.08
N ASP A 69 10.52 -4.13 11.15
CA ASP A 69 9.18 -4.12 11.74
C ASP A 69 8.12 -3.64 10.72
N CYS A 70 8.44 -2.59 9.97
CA CYS A 70 7.54 -2.06 8.94
C CYS A 70 7.39 -3.06 7.78
N ILE A 71 8.46 -3.65 7.28
CA ILE A 71 8.34 -4.66 6.22
C ILE A 71 7.52 -5.87 6.67
N GLU A 72 7.65 -6.29 7.92
CA GLU A 72 6.84 -7.36 8.51
C GLU A 72 5.36 -6.97 8.61
N LEU A 73 5.05 -5.78 9.18
CA LEU A 73 3.71 -5.22 9.24
C LEU A 73 3.02 -5.21 7.86
N TYR A 74 3.76 -4.78 6.84
CA TYR A 74 3.22 -4.74 5.49
C TYR A 74 2.96 -6.15 4.94
N LYS A 75 3.90 -7.08 5.10
CA LYS A 75 3.78 -8.44 4.56
C LYS A 75 2.71 -9.29 5.22
N GLU A 76 2.48 -9.08 6.51
CA GLU A 76 1.51 -9.84 7.28
C GLU A 76 0.20 -9.09 7.41
N GLU A 77 0.19 -8.01 8.19
CA GLU A 77 -1.05 -7.31 8.56
C GLU A 77 -1.68 -6.57 7.39
N PHE A 78 -0.89 -5.80 6.63
CA PHE A 78 -1.46 -5.01 5.54
C PHE A 78 -1.91 -5.90 4.39
N ARG A 79 -1.13 -6.93 4.07
CA ARG A 79 -1.50 -7.93 3.06
C ARG A 79 -2.82 -8.61 3.41
N ASP A 80 -2.97 -9.04 4.66
CA ASP A 80 -4.19 -9.71 5.11
C ASP A 80 -5.39 -8.77 5.06
N PHE A 81 -5.23 -7.51 5.47
CA PHE A 81 -6.26 -6.47 5.32
C PHE A 81 -6.71 -6.30 3.86
N ILE A 82 -5.77 -6.22 2.92
CA ILE A 82 -6.06 -6.12 1.48
C ILE A 82 -6.80 -7.35 0.96
N MET A 83 -6.37 -8.56 1.36
CA MET A 83 -7.05 -9.79 0.96
C MET A 83 -8.47 -9.89 1.54
N THR A 84 -8.68 -9.42 2.78
CA THR A 84 -10.00 -9.31 3.40
C THR A 84 -10.90 -8.30 2.66
N LEU A 85 -10.37 -7.15 2.24
CA LEU A 85 -11.10 -6.19 1.43
C LEU A 85 -11.56 -6.80 0.10
N ILE A 86 -10.64 -7.45 -0.63
CA ILE A 86 -10.94 -8.12 -1.89
C ILE A 86 -12.03 -9.18 -1.69
N SER A 87 -11.87 -10.04 -0.68
CA SER A 87 -12.82 -11.12 -0.40
C SER A 87 -14.21 -10.58 -0.06
N SER A 88 -14.29 -9.64 0.89
CA SER A 88 -15.55 -9.09 1.42
C SER A 88 -16.31 -8.25 0.39
N LEU A 89 -15.61 -7.62 -0.55
CA LEU A 89 -16.22 -6.74 -1.54
C LEU A 89 -16.32 -7.35 -2.93
N SER A 90 -15.80 -8.56 -3.16
CA SER A 90 -15.77 -9.28 -4.45
C SER A 90 -17.11 -9.43 -5.19
N ASN A 91 -18.25 -9.26 -4.51
CA ASN A 91 -19.59 -9.25 -5.10
C ASN A 91 -20.47 -8.10 -4.59
N SER A 92 -19.86 -7.05 -4.02
CA SER A 92 -20.55 -5.92 -3.41
C SER A 92 -20.82 -4.80 -4.43
N SER A 93 -21.97 -4.15 -4.32
CA SER A 93 -22.25 -2.91 -5.07
C SER A 93 -21.34 -1.74 -4.65
N LEU A 94 -20.55 -1.90 -3.58
CA LEU A 94 -19.59 -0.92 -3.10
C LEU A 94 -18.24 -0.94 -3.84
N GLN A 95 -17.97 -1.94 -4.70
CA GLN A 95 -16.68 -2.03 -5.41
C GLN A 95 -16.29 -0.75 -6.17
N PRO A 96 -17.18 -0.12 -6.97
CA PRO A 96 -16.79 1.10 -7.69
C PRO A 96 -16.36 2.23 -6.74
N LYS A 97 -17.00 2.31 -5.56
CA LYS A 97 -16.68 3.30 -4.53
C LYS A 97 -15.33 3.00 -3.86
N LEU A 98 -15.05 1.71 -3.59
CA LEU A 98 -13.75 1.28 -3.09
C LEU A 98 -12.65 1.64 -4.08
N ILE A 99 -12.77 1.22 -5.34
CA ILE A 99 -11.80 1.48 -6.41
C ILE A 99 -11.50 2.98 -6.52
N ALA A 100 -12.56 3.81 -6.55
CA ALA A 100 -12.41 5.26 -6.62
C ALA A 100 -11.67 5.83 -5.38
N GLU A 101 -11.99 5.33 -4.18
CA GLU A 101 -11.34 5.79 -2.95
C GLU A 101 -9.88 5.32 -2.85
N LEU A 102 -9.55 4.10 -3.29
CA LEU A 102 -8.18 3.60 -3.36
C LEU A 102 -7.32 4.44 -4.32
N LYS A 103 -7.82 4.69 -5.54
CA LYS A 103 -7.15 5.56 -6.53
C LYS A 103 -6.88 6.95 -5.99
N LYS A 104 -7.91 7.56 -5.38
CA LYS A 104 -7.81 8.89 -4.78
C LYS A 104 -6.81 8.93 -3.63
N SER A 105 -6.82 7.91 -2.79
CA SER A 105 -5.91 7.83 -1.64
C SER A 105 -4.47 7.63 -2.10
N ARG A 106 -4.22 6.74 -3.07
CA ARG A 106 -2.90 6.55 -3.69
C ARG A 106 -2.32 7.86 -4.19
N LEU A 107 -3.06 8.60 -5.02
CA LEU A 107 -2.61 9.88 -5.58
C LEU A 107 -2.30 10.91 -4.49
N PHE A 108 -3.20 11.06 -3.50
CA PHE A 108 -2.98 11.99 -2.38
C PHE A 108 -1.72 11.62 -1.58
N TRP A 109 -1.48 10.34 -1.36
CA TRP A 109 -0.33 9.85 -0.60
C TRP A 109 0.97 9.94 -1.39
N GLU A 110 0.96 9.70 -2.70
CA GLU A 110 2.09 9.94 -3.59
C GLU A 110 2.53 11.41 -3.55
N GLU A 111 1.58 12.34 -3.69
CA GLU A 111 1.86 13.78 -3.62
C GLU A 111 2.39 14.19 -2.24
N LYS A 112 1.72 13.73 -1.17
CA LYS A 112 2.14 14.02 0.20
C LYS A 112 3.52 13.45 0.51
N TRP A 113 3.81 12.24 0.05
CA TRP A 113 5.11 11.58 0.24
C TRP A 113 6.23 12.39 -0.40
N LEU A 114 6.06 12.80 -1.66
CA LEU A 114 7.05 13.63 -2.36
C LEU A 114 7.30 14.96 -1.65
N TYR A 115 6.25 15.58 -1.10
CA TYR A 115 6.37 16.80 -0.31
C TYR A 115 7.20 16.57 0.96
N LEU A 116 6.87 15.54 1.74
CA LEU A 116 7.57 15.25 3.00
C LEU A 116 9.03 14.83 2.77
N LEU A 117 9.32 14.08 1.70
CA LEU A 117 10.67 13.59 1.39
C LEU A 117 11.63 14.73 0.98
N LYS A 118 11.09 15.78 0.36
CA LYS A 118 11.87 16.95 -0.09
C LYS A 118 12.55 17.67 1.07
N ASP A 119 11.86 17.75 2.20
CA ASP A 119 12.30 18.55 3.34
C ASP A 119 13.08 17.73 4.38
N MET A 120 13.26 16.41 4.16
CA MET A 120 14.04 15.57 5.08
C MET A 120 15.52 15.95 5.11
N ALA A 121 15.96 16.54 6.22
CA ALA A 121 17.33 16.97 6.45
C ALA A 121 17.88 16.54 7.82
N SER A 122 17.09 15.84 8.63
CA SER A 122 17.46 15.44 9.99
C SER A 122 16.97 14.04 10.38
N VAL A 123 17.54 13.49 11.45
CA VAL A 123 17.10 12.22 12.06
C VAL A 123 15.65 12.31 12.54
N GLU A 124 15.25 13.43 13.16
CA GLU A 124 13.88 13.61 13.64
C GLU A 124 12.86 13.60 12.49
N GLU A 125 13.14 14.30 11.39
CA GLU A 125 12.29 14.28 10.20
C GLU A 125 12.24 12.89 9.55
N ALA A 126 13.37 12.17 9.55
CA ALA A 126 13.43 10.79 9.08
C ALA A 126 12.54 9.86 9.93
N VAL A 127 12.54 10.02 11.26
CA VAL A 127 11.64 9.27 12.16
C VAL A 127 10.17 9.59 11.85
N ASN A 128 9.83 10.86 11.68
CA ASN A 128 8.46 11.28 11.37
C ASN A 128 7.97 10.68 10.03
N LEU A 129 8.84 10.69 9.02
CA LEU A 129 8.56 10.05 7.73
C LEU A 129 8.39 8.54 7.86
N PHE A 130 9.21 7.89 8.68
CA PHE A 130 9.11 6.45 8.91
C PHE A 130 7.80 6.08 9.62
N GLN A 131 7.45 6.81 10.67
CA GLN A 131 6.18 6.64 11.38
C GLN A 131 4.98 6.84 10.44
N TRP A 132 5.05 7.83 9.54
CA TRP A 132 4.00 8.03 8.56
C TRP A 132 3.78 6.83 7.64
N LEU A 133 4.86 6.12 7.25
CA LEU A 133 4.75 4.87 6.48
C LEU A 133 4.16 3.73 7.31
N VAL A 134 4.50 3.62 8.60
CA VAL A 134 3.93 2.61 9.52
C VAL A 134 2.44 2.87 9.77
N GLU A 135 2.02 4.12 9.85
CA GLU A 135 0.62 4.49 10.09
C GLU A 135 -0.30 4.24 8.89
N PHE A 136 0.26 4.05 7.70
CA PHE A 136 -0.49 4.02 6.46
C PHE A 136 -1.65 3.00 6.43
N PRO A 137 -1.48 1.73 6.83
CA PRO A 137 -2.58 0.77 6.86
C PRO A 137 -3.78 1.28 7.68
N TYR A 138 -3.51 1.89 8.84
CA TYR A 138 -4.53 2.47 9.71
C TYR A 138 -5.19 3.71 9.11
N LEU A 139 -4.42 4.54 8.40
CA LEU A 139 -4.96 5.71 7.70
C LEU A 139 -5.92 5.29 6.57
N LEU A 140 -5.58 4.23 5.83
CA LEU A 140 -6.45 3.66 4.80
C LEU A 140 -7.74 3.11 5.40
N ASP A 141 -7.64 2.27 6.43
CA ASP A 141 -8.80 1.72 7.14
C ASP A 141 -9.76 2.84 7.61
N LYS A 142 -9.22 3.84 8.32
CA LYS A 142 -10.00 5.00 8.79
C LYS A 142 -10.70 5.74 7.65
N GLN A 143 -10.04 5.89 6.51
CA GLN A 143 -10.59 6.56 5.35
C GLN A 143 -11.73 5.75 4.72
N LEU A 144 -11.56 4.43 4.56
CA LEU A 144 -12.58 3.53 4.04
C LEU A 144 -13.80 3.46 4.98
N SER A 145 -13.58 3.44 6.30
CA SER A 145 -14.63 3.50 7.31
C SER A 145 -15.39 4.83 7.26
N LYS A 146 -14.67 5.97 7.16
CA LYS A 146 -15.29 7.30 6.99
C LYS A 146 -16.10 7.40 5.70
N ALA A 147 -15.63 6.77 4.63
CA ALA A 147 -16.34 6.66 3.36
C ALA A 147 -17.53 5.67 3.43
N ARG A 148 -17.73 4.96 4.54
CA ARG A 148 -18.77 3.93 4.73
C ARG A 148 -18.67 2.81 3.69
N ILE A 149 -17.44 2.42 3.35
CA ILE A 149 -17.15 1.32 2.42
C ILE A 149 -16.99 0.02 3.21
N ILE A 150 -16.28 0.10 4.34
CA ILE A 150 -16.18 -0.95 5.34
C ILE A 150 -16.89 -0.52 6.62
N SER A 151 -17.21 -1.49 7.48
CA SER A 151 -17.79 -1.24 8.80
C SER A 151 -16.68 -1.40 9.84
N ASN A 152 -16.65 -0.51 10.84
CA ASN A 152 -15.81 -0.67 12.04
C ASN A 152 -16.17 -1.93 12.82
#